data_AF-A0AAD3CTD0-F1
#
_entry.id   AF-A0AAD3CTD0-F1
#
_cell.length_a   1.000
_cell.length_b   1.000
_cell.length_c   1.000
_cell.angle_alpha   90.00
_cell.angle_beta   90.00
_cell.angle_gamma   90.00
#
_symmetry.space_group_name_H-M   'P 1'
#
loop_
_entity.id
_entity.type
_entity.pdbx_description
1 polymer ?
#
loop_
_entity_poly.entity_id
_entity_poly.type
_entity_poly.pdbx_seq_one_letter_code
_entity_poly.pdbx_strand_id
1 'polypeptide(L)'
;MKFANFILGLQLSCALGFTHTKVSLSSSSLQMSQSNNEDSSTSRREALQSILIGTSVAVTSFPMEAGAINLNPLTPLDQVSNGGNFQPAKRATAYLVDSTIPPTLVPFRASREAAILKSLGSGSGTPKSPYIEESLNLNNIMNKGVFGTIELVQSVVGGNDGEDDSNKKASFDASFVFMGVDYNEPEDADLAVGIMTDVLKPRRGMDSALALEFVPLSMQSTLDRFIGSSMTTEEFIDELTKDNSISRDTLMTQVPIFKFAKSKQLPLIACSPEASDVQTVRAEGLQNVNPENRAKYVIDAEGFIAWTQDPKNRMYTEKSLLKDFKPISERDAPGNFFAEKILRHEAMASAIAKYTTSPDQIKSNPLILAIAPIADVRYLGGPNGRLPRVCKTIKNDLKVDEEAVTTILLNPSAEETLSKSKYMRLEIGTKPDLLKYQTKVADYLWFSSMPKVNSLPRLMNGS
;
A
#
# COMPACT_ATOMS: atom_id res chain seq x y z
N MET A 1 1.44 -18.35 25.32
CA MET A 1 2.67 -19.09 25.68
C MET A 1 3.31 -19.80 24.49
N LYS A 2 2.60 -20.63 23.68
CA LYS A 2 3.22 -21.39 22.57
C LYS A 2 3.95 -20.52 21.51
N PHE A 3 3.44 -19.34 21.18
CA PHE A 3 4.09 -18.43 20.21
C PHE A 3 5.39 -17.79 20.72
N ALA A 4 5.49 -17.51 22.04
CA ALA A 4 6.71 -17.00 22.64
C ALA A 4 7.84 -18.05 22.59
N ASN A 5 7.50 -19.33 22.82
CA ASN A 5 8.45 -20.43 22.69
C ASN A 5 8.92 -20.65 21.25
N PHE A 6 8.08 -20.34 20.25
CA PHE A 6 8.46 -20.42 18.84
C PHE A 6 9.45 -19.31 18.45
N ILE A 7 9.22 -18.07 18.88
CA ILE A 7 10.19 -16.96 18.68
C ILE A 7 11.53 -17.29 19.37
N LEU A 8 11.50 -17.83 20.59
CA LEU A 8 12.71 -18.30 21.29
C LEU A 8 13.42 -19.45 20.54
N GLY A 9 12.68 -20.34 19.88
CA GLY A 9 13.25 -21.40 19.03
C GLY A 9 13.96 -20.85 17.79
N LEU A 10 13.36 -19.86 17.11
CA LEU A 10 13.98 -19.13 16.00
C LEU A 10 15.29 -18.45 16.42
N GLN A 11 15.33 -17.87 17.63
CA GLN A 11 16.53 -17.23 18.17
C GLN A 11 17.68 -18.21 18.38
N LEU A 12 17.43 -19.43 18.89
CA LEU A 12 18.47 -20.42 19.10
C LEU A 12 19.07 -20.94 17.78
N SER A 13 18.24 -21.14 16.74
CA SER A 13 18.71 -21.63 15.45
C SER A 13 19.44 -20.58 14.61
N CYS A 14 19.13 -19.29 14.76
CA CYS A 14 19.88 -18.21 14.09
C CYS A 14 21.18 -17.84 14.83
N ALA A 15 21.23 -17.95 16.16
CA ALA A 15 22.41 -17.56 16.95
C ALA A 15 23.57 -18.56 16.87
N LEU A 16 23.33 -19.83 16.50
CA LEU A 16 24.38 -20.87 16.41
C LEU A 16 25.37 -20.67 15.25
N GLY A 17 25.26 -19.59 14.48
CA GLY A 17 26.15 -19.27 13.34
C GLY A 17 27.05 -18.05 13.50
N PHE A 18 26.96 -17.27 14.60
CA PHE A 18 27.67 -15.98 14.67
C PHE A 18 28.34 -15.72 16.03
N THR A 19 29.66 -15.54 16.02
CA THR A 19 30.49 -15.11 17.15
C THR A 19 30.36 -13.59 17.35
N HIS A 20 29.69 -13.15 18.43
CA HIS A 20 29.53 -11.72 18.75
C HIS A 20 30.62 -11.17 19.68
N THR A 21 31.22 -10.05 19.26
CA THR A 21 32.01 -9.12 20.10
C THR A 21 31.08 -8.00 20.57
N LYS A 22 30.97 -7.77 21.89
CA LYS A 22 30.11 -6.73 22.49
C LYS A 22 30.86 -5.40 22.64
N VAL A 23 30.22 -4.30 22.27
CA VAL A 23 30.55 -2.93 22.74
C VAL A 23 29.26 -2.29 23.24
N SER A 24 29.30 -1.71 24.44
CA SER A 24 28.17 -1.06 25.10
C SER A 24 28.45 0.44 25.23
N LEU A 25 27.45 1.28 24.94
CA LEU A 25 27.46 2.70 25.30
C LEU A 25 26.12 3.07 25.93
N SER A 26 26.22 3.73 27.09
CA SER A 26 25.14 4.25 27.93
C SER A 26 24.69 5.64 27.44
N SER A 27 23.42 5.97 27.67
CA SER A 27 22.89 7.33 27.51
C SER A 27 22.18 7.77 28.79
N SER A 28 22.40 9.04 29.15
CA SER A 28 21.86 9.71 30.34
C SER A 28 20.73 10.65 29.91
N SER A 29 19.62 10.63 30.66
CA SER A 29 18.44 11.48 30.48
C SER A 29 18.48 12.70 31.39
N LEU A 30 17.89 13.81 30.92
CA LEU A 30 17.59 15.00 31.73
C LEU A 30 16.17 15.47 31.39
N GLN A 31 15.34 15.55 32.44
CA GLN A 31 13.98 16.11 32.47
C GLN A 31 14.02 17.57 32.93
N MET A 32 13.07 18.38 32.46
CA MET A 32 12.40 19.53 33.12
C MET A 32 11.55 20.24 32.04
N SER A 33 10.41 20.89 32.27
CA SER A 33 9.42 21.01 33.34
C SER A 33 8.34 21.95 32.75
N GLN A 34 7.07 21.64 32.92
CA GLN A 34 5.93 22.45 32.44
C GLN A 34 5.62 23.62 33.41
N SER A 35 5.15 24.74 32.86
CA SER A 35 4.37 25.74 33.58
C SER A 35 3.13 26.13 32.78
N ASN A 36 1.98 26.08 33.46
CA ASN A 36 0.65 26.42 32.97
C ASN A 36 0.40 27.93 33.09
N ASN A 37 -0.34 28.50 32.15
CA ASN A 37 -1.06 29.76 32.34
C ASN A 37 -2.43 29.62 31.68
N GLU A 38 -3.48 29.69 32.50
CA GLU A 38 -4.88 29.78 32.08
C GLU A 38 -5.24 31.26 31.90
N ASP A 39 -5.92 31.59 30.82
CA ASP A 39 -6.68 32.84 30.72
C ASP A 39 -8.04 32.61 30.05
N SER A 40 -9.03 33.26 30.66
CA SER A 40 -10.45 33.21 30.42
C SER A 40 -10.87 33.74 29.04
N SER A 41 -11.86 33.11 28.40
CA SER A 41 -12.60 33.73 27.30
C SER A 41 -14.12 33.65 27.50
N THR A 42 -14.72 34.80 27.25
CA THR A 42 -16.12 35.17 27.42
C THR A 42 -17.00 34.62 26.28
N SER A 43 -18.24 34.31 26.66
CA SER A 43 -19.29 33.65 25.86
C SER A 43 -19.80 34.51 24.70
N ARG A 44 -19.54 34.10 23.45
CA ARG A 44 -20.14 34.61 22.19
C ARG A 44 -21.56 34.08 21.98
N ARG A 45 -22.52 34.45 22.84
CA ARG A 45 -23.90 33.93 22.76
C ARG A 45 -25.00 35.00 22.55
N GLU A 46 -24.66 36.16 21.97
CA GLU A 46 -25.63 37.26 21.80
C GLU A 46 -25.64 37.95 20.42
N ALA A 47 -25.02 37.39 19.36
CA ALA A 47 -24.85 38.12 18.10
C ALA A 47 -25.73 37.69 16.90
N LEU A 48 -26.72 36.80 17.05
CA LEU A 48 -27.55 36.35 15.92
C LEU A 48 -29.04 36.20 16.27
N GLN A 49 -29.68 37.33 16.57
CA GLN A 49 -31.14 37.48 16.48
C GLN A 49 -31.47 38.79 15.79
N SER A 50 -31.73 38.76 14.49
CA SER A 50 -32.71 39.59 13.80
C SER A 50 -32.60 39.40 12.28
N ILE A 51 -33.72 39.62 11.59
CA ILE A 51 -33.94 39.57 10.14
C ILE A 51 -34.50 38.23 9.64
N LEU A 52 -35.82 38.08 9.76
CA LEU A 52 -36.64 37.36 8.77
C LEU A 52 -38.12 37.73 8.98
N ILE A 53 -38.59 38.74 8.23
CA ILE A 53 -40.02 38.96 7.98
C ILE A 53 -40.22 39.26 6.49
N GLY A 54 -40.99 38.39 5.84
CA GLY A 54 -42.00 38.75 4.84
C GLY A 54 -41.54 39.00 3.41
N THR A 55 -41.86 38.08 2.49
CA THR A 55 -43.05 38.21 1.62
C THR A 55 -43.16 37.00 0.69
N SER A 56 -44.34 36.40 0.69
CA SER A 56 -44.77 35.33 -0.20
C SER A 56 -45.47 35.93 -1.41
N VAL A 57 -44.97 35.63 -2.61
CA VAL A 57 -45.71 35.80 -3.87
C VAL A 57 -45.67 34.47 -4.61
N ALA A 58 -46.84 33.86 -4.75
CA ALA A 58 -47.04 32.68 -5.57
C ALA A 58 -47.22 33.12 -7.03
N VAL A 59 -46.31 32.67 -7.91
CA VAL A 59 -46.48 32.75 -9.37
C VAL A 59 -46.40 31.32 -9.90
N THR A 60 -47.55 30.79 -10.33
CA THR A 60 -47.64 29.55 -11.09
C THR A 60 -47.37 29.86 -12.56
N SER A 61 -46.12 29.70 -12.99
CA SER A 61 -45.75 29.66 -14.41
C SER A 61 -45.17 28.28 -14.74
N PHE A 62 -45.76 27.62 -15.75
CA PHE A 62 -45.24 26.41 -16.36
C PHE A 62 -43.82 26.65 -16.91
N PRO A 63 -42.86 25.72 -16.74
CA PRO A 63 -41.54 25.88 -17.33
C PRO A 63 -41.62 25.59 -18.84
N MET A 64 -41.58 26.65 -19.65
CA MET A 64 -41.02 26.51 -20.99
C MET A 64 -39.51 26.32 -20.82
N GLU A 65 -38.96 25.29 -21.46
CA GLU A 65 -37.52 25.07 -21.57
C GLU A 65 -36.85 26.26 -22.26
N ALA A 66 -36.45 27.25 -21.47
CA ALA A 66 -35.53 28.28 -21.90
C ALA A 66 -34.15 27.62 -22.03
N GLY A 67 -33.80 27.19 -23.25
CA GLY A 67 -32.44 26.84 -23.61
C GLY A 67 -31.55 28.05 -23.40
N ALA A 68 -30.95 28.17 -22.22
CA ALA A 68 -29.98 29.20 -21.91
C ALA A 68 -28.75 28.98 -22.79
N ILE A 69 -28.66 29.76 -23.88
CA ILE A 69 -27.48 29.80 -24.74
C ILE A 69 -26.34 30.36 -23.90
N ASN A 70 -25.39 29.50 -23.53
CA ASN A 70 -24.19 29.95 -22.82
C ASN A 70 -23.31 30.74 -23.80
N LEU A 71 -23.41 32.07 -23.74
CA LEU A 71 -22.67 33.01 -24.58
C LEU A 71 -21.22 33.21 -24.13
N ASN A 72 -20.73 32.46 -23.13
CA ASN A 72 -19.36 32.59 -22.66
C ASN A 72 -18.44 31.52 -23.29
N PRO A 73 -17.68 31.84 -24.35
CA PRO A 73 -16.81 30.89 -25.07
C PRO A 73 -15.60 30.42 -24.26
N LEU A 74 -15.41 30.96 -23.05
CA LEU A 74 -14.33 30.56 -22.13
C LEU A 74 -14.81 29.58 -21.05
N THR A 75 -16.07 29.17 -21.06
CA THR A 75 -16.57 28.19 -20.09
C THR A 75 -15.90 26.84 -20.37
N PRO A 76 -15.17 26.25 -19.40
CA PRO A 76 -14.61 24.91 -19.54
C PRO A 76 -15.69 23.91 -19.96
N LEU A 77 -15.38 22.98 -20.87
CA LEU A 77 -16.35 22.04 -21.44
C LEU A 77 -17.08 21.20 -20.37
N ASP A 78 -16.44 20.97 -19.22
CA ASP A 78 -17.00 20.26 -18.07
C ASP A 78 -18.03 21.08 -17.27
N GLN A 79 -18.11 22.40 -17.50
CA GLN A 79 -19.10 23.29 -16.88
C GLN A 79 -20.28 23.63 -17.81
N VAL A 80 -20.23 23.19 -19.07
CA VAL A 80 -21.36 23.36 -19.98
C VAL A 80 -22.48 22.39 -19.56
N SER A 81 -23.64 22.95 -19.17
CA SER A 81 -24.84 22.18 -18.90
C SER A 81 -25.16 21.28 -20.11
N ASN A 82 -25.28 19.97 -19.90
CA ASN A 82 -25.64 18.97 -20.92
C ASN A 82 -27.13 19.05 -21.34
N GLY A 83 -27.71 20.25 -21.34
CA GLY A 83 -29.11 20.48 -21.71
C GLY A 83 -30.11 19.80 -20.77
N GLY A 84 -29.79 19.69 -19.47
CA GLY A 84 -30.68 19.04 -18.49
C GLY A 84 -30.72 17.51 -18.57
N ASN A 85 -29.95 16.88 -19.47
CA ASN A 85 -29.82 15.43 -19.49
C ASN A 85 -29.09 14.97 -18.22
N PHE A 86 -29.83 14.29 -17.35
CA PHE A 86 -29.28 13.65 -16.16
C PHE A 86 -28.19 12.67 -16.57
N GLN A 87 -26.93 13.03 -16.35
CA GLN A 87 -25.83 12.09 -16.40
C GLN A 87 -25.63 11.54 -15.00
N PRO A 88 -25.77 10.22 -14.79
CA PRO A 88 -25.42 9.61 -13.52
C PRO A 88 -24.01 10.03 -13.13
N ALA A 89 -23.84 10.55 -11.91
CA ALA A 89 -22.53 10.93 -11.43
C ALA A 89 -21.56 9.75 -11.57
N LYS A 90 -20.43 9.95 -12.27
CA LYS A 90 -19.35 8.96 -12.32
C LYS A 90 -18.85 8.77 -10.89
N ARG A 91 -19.09 7.59 -10.35
CA ARG A 91 -18.76 7.27 -8.96
C ARG A 91 -17.27 6.90 -8.88
N ALA A 92 -16.65 7.25 -7.76
CA ALA A 92 -15.23 6.98 -7.54
C ALA A 92 -14.97 5.47 -7.48
N THR A 93 -13.97 5.04 -8.24
CA THR A 93 -13.40 3.68 -8.23
C THR A 93 -12.10 3.60 -7.45
N ALA A 94 -11.55 4.73 -7.02
CA ALA A 94 -10.30 4.81 -6.30
C ALA A 94 -10.45 5.68 -5.04
N TYR A 95 -9.84 5.23 -3.95
CA TYR A 95 -9.97 5.82 -2.62
C TYR A 95 -8.62 5.91 -1.93
N LEU A 96 -8.32 7.07 -1.31
CA LEU A 96 -7.23 7.20 -0.34
C LEU A 96 -7.70 6.69 1.02
N VAL A 97 -6.87 5.86 1.66
CA VAL A 97 -7.02 5.53 3.07
C VAL A 97 -6.19 6.54 3.86
N ASP A 98 -6.90 7.52 4.41
CA ASP A 98 -6.27 8.57 5.20
C ASP A 98 -5.74 8.01 6.53
N SER A 99 -4.59 8.49 6.99
CA SER A 99 -3.94 8.05 8.22
C SER A 99 -4.55 8.71 9.47
N THR A 100 -5.81 9.16 9.41
CA THR A 100 -6.55 9.70 10.57
C THR A 100 -6.75 8.63 11.63
N ILE A 101 -7.02 9.06 12.87
CA ILE A 101 -7.36 8.15 13.97
C ILE A 101 -8.84 8.37 14.33
N PRO A 102 -9.77 7.55 13.85
CA PRO A 102 -9.54 6.37 13.00
C PRO A 102 -9.50 6.69 11.49
N PRO A 103 -8.98 5.80 10.62
CA PRO A 103 -8.86 6.02 9.19
C PRO A 103 -10.21 6.23 8.52
N THR A 104 -10.16 7.04 7.47
CA THR A 104 -11.31 7.41 6.64
C THR A 104 -10.99 7.17 5.17
N LEU A 105 -12.04 7.02 4.36
CA LEU A 105 -11.90 6.88 2.91
C LEU A 105 -12.21 8.21 2.24
N VAL A 106 -11.25 8.70 1.45
CA VAL A 106 -11.42 9.89 0.61
C VAL A 106 -11.54 9.44 -0.85
N PRO A 107 -12.72 9.58 -1.48
CA PRO A 107 -12.90 9.21 -2.88
C PRO A 107 -12.09 10.14 -3.80
N PHE A 108 -11.48 9.58 -4.84
CA PHE A 108 -10.82 10.39 -5.87
C PHE A 108 -11.81 10.88 -6.93
N ARG A 109 -11.57 12.13 -7.35
CA ARG A 109 -12.05 12.63 -8.63
C ARG A 109 -11.11 12.13 -9.73
N ALA A 110 -11.62 11.94 -10.94
CA ALA A 110 -10.83 11.46 -12.08
C ALA A 110 -9.54 12.28 -12.32
N SER A 111 -9.58 13.60 -12.11
CA SER A 111 -8.39 14.45 -12.22
C SER A 111 -7.35 14.16 -11.14
N ARG A 112 -7.78 13.91 -9.90
CA ARG A 112 -6.90 13.56 -8.77
C ARG A 112 -6.31 12.16 -8.93
N GLU A 113 -7.09 11.22 -9.45
CA GLU A 113 -6.63 9.87 -9.76
C GLU A 113 -5.42 9.89 -10.71
N ALA A 114 -5.56 10.57 -11.86
CA ALA A 114 -4.47 10.72 -12.81
C ALA A 114 -3.25 11.46 -12.22
N ALA A 115 -3.47 12.47 -11.38
CA ALA A 115 -2.39 13.20 -10.72
C ALA A 115 -1.62 12.31 -9.73
N ILE A 116 -2.30 11.46 -8.96
CA ILE A 116 -1.68 10.52 -8.02
C ILE A 116 -0.86 9.49 -8.78
N LEU A 117 -1.44 8.84 -9.80
CA LEU A 117 -0.72 7.84 -10.60
C LEU A 117 0.50 8.45 -11.29
N LYS A 118 0.38 9.69 -11.80
CA LYS A 118 1.51 10.44 -12.34
C LYS A 118 2.57 10.70 -11.27
N SER A 119 2.17 11.09 -10.07
CA SER A 119 3.08 11.35 -8.95
C SER A 119 3.83 10.08 -8.53
N LEU A 120 3.14 8.94 -8.40
CA LEU A 120 3.76 7.64 -8.13
C LEU A 120 4.78 7.27 -9.22
N GLY A 121 4.44 7.52 -10.49
CA GLY A 121 5.36 7.37 -11.61
C GLY A 121 6.59 8.26 -11.50
N SER A 122 6.46 9.48 -10.99
CA SER A 122 7.59 10.37 -10.71
C SER A 122 8.43 9.95 -9.50
N GLY A 123 8.12 8.84 -8.84
CA GLY A 123 8.83 8.36 -7.66
C GLY A 123 8.44 9.11 -6.37
N SER A 124 7.23 9.67 -6.31
CA SER A 124 6.73 10.18 -5.04
C SER A 124 6.30 9.01 -4.15
N GLY A 125 6.81 8.99 -2.93
CA GLY A 125 6.31 8.12 -1.87
C GLY A 125 4.90 8.48 -1.39
N THR A 126 4.45 7.79 -0.36
CA THR A 126 3.19 8.08 0.36
C THR A 126 3.45 8.26 1.85
N PRO A 127 2.87 9.29 2.49
CA PRO A 127 3.06 9.52 3.92
C PRO A 127 2.44 8.38 4.73
N LYS A 128 3.23 7.83 5.67
CA LYS A 128 2.81 6.74 6.56
C LYS A 128 2.44 7.20 7.95
N SER A 129 3.01 8.33 8.38
CA SER A 129 2.74 8.89 9.69
C SER A 129 1.25 9.22 9.81
N PRO A 130 0.62 8.92 10.97
CA PRO A 130 -0.70 9.45 11.25
C PRO A 130 -0.60 10.96 11.25
N TYR A 131 -1.56 11.62 10.60
CA TYR A 131 -1.72 13.06 10.71
C TYR A 131 -2.26 13.36 12.11
N ILE A 132 -1.35 13.38 13.07
CA ILE A 132 -1.58 14.00 14.37
C ILE A 132 -1.36 15.49 14.08
N GLU A 133 -2.43 16.22 13.74
CA GLU A 133 -2.39 17.67 13.86
C GLU A 133 -1.90 17.96 15.29
N GLU A 134 -0.74 18.61 15.42
CA GLU A 134 -0.10 18.96 16.71
C GLU A 134 -0.96 19.89 17.59
N SER A 135 -2.23 20.10 17.21
CA SER A 135 -3.29 20.54 18.09
C SER A 135 -4.61 19.89 17.68
N LEU A 136 -4.88 18.66 18.16
CA LEU A 136 -6.24 18.13 18.29
C LEU A 136 -7.00 19.00 19.31
N ASN A 137 -7.30 20.26 18.96
CA ASN A 137 -8.25 21.05 19.71
C ASN A 137 -9.67 20.61 19.31
N LEU A 138 -10.62 20.74 20.24
CA LEU A 138 -12.03 20.41 19.98
C LEU A 138 -12.60 21.15 18.77
N ASN A 139 -12.08 22.33 18.44
CA ASN A 139 -12.49 23.09 17.26
C ASN A 139 -12.05 22.43 15.95
N ASN A 140 -10.92 21.72 15.88
CA ASN A 140 -10.46 21.02 14.68
C ASN A 140 -11.26 19.74 14.44
N ILE A 141 -11.62 19.02 15.51
CA ILE A 141 -12.53 17.87 15.44
C ILE A 141 -13.93 18.33 15.01
N MET A 142 -14.46 19.40 15.60
CA MET A 142 -15.76 19.95 15.20
C MET A 142 -15.72 20.55 13.80
N ASN A 143 -14.67 21.28 13.42
CA ASN A 143 -14.55 21.85 12.08
C ASN A 143 -14.40 20.75 11.02
N LYS A 144 -13.67 19.67 11.29
CA LYS A 144 -13.61 18.51 10.37
C LYS A 144 -14.95 17.78 10.28
N GLY A 145 -15.67 17.64 11.40
CA GLY A 145 -17.00 17.04 11.42
C GLY A 145 -18.09 17.88 10.75
N VAL A 146 -17.94 19.22 10.75
CA VAL A 146 -18.93 20.17 10.24
C VAL A 146 -18.63 20.63 8.81
N PHE A 147 -17.37 20.89 8.46
CA PHE A 147 -16.99 21.50 7.18
C PHE A 147 -16.37 20.52 6.17
N GLY A 148 -16.11 19.27 6.57
CA GLY A 148 -15.24 18.39 5.78
C GLY A 148 -13.82 18.97 5.70
N THR A 149 -12.89 18.24 5.10
CA THR A 149 -11.46 18.60 5.02
C THR A 149 -11.22 20.04 4.56
N ILE A 150 -10.87 20.92 5.50
CA ILE A 150 -10.38 22.28 5.21
C ILE A 150 -8.90 22.17 4.79
N GLU A 151 -8.63 22.64 3.55
CA GLU A 151 -7.33 23.02 2.93
C GLU A 151 -6.19 21.98 2.84
N LEU A 152 -6.14 20.97 3.70
CA LEU A 152 -4.97 20.08 3.82
C LEU A 152 -4.78 19.13 2.62
N VAL A 153 -5.85 18.75 1.90
CA VAL A 153 -5.73 17.85 0.74
C VAL A 153 -5.25 18.58 -0.52
N GLN A 154 -5.22 19.92 -0.51
CA GLN A 154 -4.60 20.69 -1.58
C GLN A 154 -3.06 20.65 -1.49
N SER A 155 -2.45 20.52 -0.31
CA SER A 155 -0.98 20.49 -0.20
C SER A 155 -0.35 19.14 -0.56
N VAL A 156 -1.06 18.04 -0.37
CA VAL A 156 -0.54 16.68 -0.64
C VAL A 156 -0.51 16.35 -2.14
N VAL A 157 -1.38 16.97 -2.95
CA VAL A 157 -1.52 16.65 -4.39
C VAL A 157 -1.59 17.90 -5.29
N GLY A 158 -1.72 19.10 -4.74
CA GLY A 158 -1.87 20.34 -5.52
C GLY A 158 -0.54 20.97 -5.86
N GLY A 159 -0.22 20.97 -7.16
CA GLY A 159 0.79 21.85 -7.75
C GLY A 159 0.35 23.30 -7.67
N ASN A 160 0.55 23.93 -6.51
CA ASN A 160 0.78 25.36 -6.50
C ASN A 160 2.23 25.57 -6.95
N ASP A 161 2.39 26.06 -8.17
CA ASP A 161 3.64 26.64 -8.70
C ASP A 161 4.03 27.95 -7.98
N GLY A 162 3.61 28.10 -6.72
CA GLY A 162 4.07 29.17 -5.84
C GLY A 162 5.46 28.80 -5.36
N GLU A 163 6.45 29.54 -5.88
CA GLU A 163 7.82 29.61 -5.39
C GLU A 163 7.83 29.88 -3.87
N ASP A 164 7.74 28.83 -3.05
CA ASP A 164 8.16 28.95 -1.65
C ASP A 164 8.85 27.66 -1.17
N ASP A 165 10.08 27.88 -0.73
CA ASP A 165 11.26 27.04 -0.91
C ASP A 165 11.46 26.01 0.23
N SER A 166 10.38 25.47 0.81
CA SER A 166 10.46 24.61 2.01
C SER A 166 9.96 23.18 1.88
N ASN A 167 9.33 22.80 0.76
CA ASN A 167 8.93 21.40 0.50
C ASN A 167 9.73 20.82 -0.67
N LYS A 168 11.04 20.64 -0.48
CA LYS A 168 11.80 19.66 -1.28
C LYS A 168 11.10 18.31 -1.11
N LYS A 169 10.25 17.92 -2.07
CA LYS A 169 9.71 16.56 -2.16
C LYS A 169 10.88 15.62 -1.92
N ALA A 170 10.79 14.81 -0.86
CA ALA A 170 11.81 13.84 -0.55
C ALA A 170 12.02 12.98 -1.80
N SER A 171 13.13 13.20 -2.50
CA SER A 171 13.51 12.39 -3.64
C SER A 171 14.13 11.14 -3.07
N PHE A 172 13.39 10.05 -3.14
CA PHE A 172 13.91 8.73 -2.81
C PHE A 172 14.86 8.25 -3.92
N ASP A 173 15.84 7.42 -3.55
CA ASP A 173 16.76 6.83 -4.52
C ASP A 173 16.10 5.69 -5.31
N ALA A 174 15.00 5.13 -4.78
CA ALA A 174 14.14 4.17 -5.45
C ALA A 174 12.73 4.30 -4.89
N SER A 175 11.72 3.96 -5.69
CA SER A 175 10.32 3.97 -5.28
C SER A 175 9.65 2.64 -5.55
N PHE A 176 8.65 2.30 -4.73
CA PHE A 176 8.03 0.98 -4.76
C PHE A 176 6.52 1.10 -4.72
N VAL A 177 5.82 0.35 -5.58
CA VAL A 177 4.35 0.27 -5.57
C VAL A 177 3.97 -1.19 -5.48
N PHE A 178 3.45 -1.60 -4.32
CA PHE A 178 2.91 -2.93 -4.07
C PHE A 178 1.41 -2.94 -4.35
N MET A 179 1.00 -3.76 -5.31
CA MET A 179 -0.41 -4.02 -5.63
C MET A 179 -0.81 -5.37 -5.04
N GLY A 180 -1.75 -5.34 -4.11
CA GLY A 180 -2.41 -6.51 -3.57
C GLY A 180 -3.51 -6.96 -4.52
N VAL A 181 -3.41 -8.18 -5.04
CA VAL A 181 -4.37 -8.77 -5.98
C VAL A 181 -4.91 -10.10 -5.46
N ASP A 182 -6.09 -10.52 -5.91
CA ASP A 182 -6.51 -11.92 -5.87
C ASP A 182 -6.10 -12.62 -7.17
N TYR A 183 -5.23 -13.63 -7.06
CA TYR A 183 -4.76 -14.40 -8.22
C TYR A 183 -5.84 -15.25 -8.90
N ASN A 184 -7.01 -15.41 -8.26
CA ASN A 184 -8.13 -16.13 -8.84
C ASN A 184 -9.05 -15.23 -9.66
N GLU A 185 -8.93 -13.91 -9.54
CA GLU A 185 -9.81 -12.93 -10.18
C GLU A 185 -9.10 -12.26 -11.38
N PRO A 186 -9.51 -12.54 -12.64
CA PRO A 186 -8.87 -11.95 -13.82
C PRO A 186 -9.07 -10.44 -13.91
N GLU A 187 -10.16 -9.92 -13.33
CA GLU A 187 -10.41 -8.47 -13.28
C GLU A 187 -9.31 -7.70 -12.55
N ASP A 188 -8.68 -8.32 -11.55
CA ASP A 188 -7.57 -7.71 -10.81
C ASP A 188 -6.32 -7.59 -11.68
N ALA A 189 -6.05 -8.57 -12.54
CA ALA A 189 -4.93 -8.53 -13.47
C ALA A 189 -5.11 -7.41 -14.50
N ASP A 190 -6.33 -7.25 -15.04
CA ASP A 190 -6.65 -6.17 -15.97
C ASP A 190 -6.58 -4.78 -15.28
N LEU A 191 -7.09 -4.68 -14.05
CA LEU A 191 -7.02 -3.45 -13.26
C LEU A 191 -5.57 -3.08 -12.94
N ALA A 192 -4.74 -4.05 -12.55
CA ALA A 192 -3.32 -3.87 -12.32
C ALA A 192 -2.63 -3.33 -13.57
N VAL A 193 -2.91 -3.91 -14.75
CA VAL A 193 -2.37 -3.42 -16.03
C VAL A 193 -2.79 -1.97 -16.30
N GLY A 194 -4.04 -1.61 -16.02
CA GLY A 194 -4.53 -0.24 -16.14
C GLY A 194 -3.74 0.75 -15.26
N ILE A 195 -3.61 0.43 -13.97
CA ILE A 195 -2.87 1.24 -13.00
C ILE A 195 -1.40 1.34 -13.40
N MET A 196 -0.74 0.22 -13.71
CA MET A 196 0.67 0.20 -14.14
C MET A 196 0.89 1.02 -15.41
N THR A 197 -0.04 0.96 -16.37
CA THR A 197 0.02 1.76 -17.59
C THR A 197 0.08 3.24 -17.25
N ASP A 198 -0.78 3.70 -16.34
CA ASP A 198 -0.87 5.10 -15.94
C ASP A 198 0.31 5.56 -15.08
N VAL A 199 0.78 4.72 -14.17
CA VAL A 199 1.98 4.97 -13.35
C VAL A 199 3.24 5.07 -14.23
N LEU A 200 3.34 4.28 -15.29
CA LEU A 200 4.52 4.29 -16.17
C LEU A 200 4.50 5.38 -17.25
N LYS A 201 3.35 6.00 -17.55
CA LYS A 201 3.24 7.11 -18.54
C LYS A 201 4.27 8.24 -18.35
N PRO A 202 4.51 8.78 -17.14
CA PRO A 202 5.49 9.85 -16.94
C PRO A 202 6.96 9.39 -16.98
N ARG A 203 7.24 8.08 -16.96
CA ARG A 203 8.60 7.51 -16.81
C ARG A 203 9.28 7.20 -18.15
N ARG A 204 9.32 8.15 -19.08
CA ARG A 204 10.03 7.94 -20.35
C ARG A 204 11.53 7.94 -20.11
N GLY A 205 12.19 6.80 -20.30
CA GLY A 205 13.65 6.65 -20.17
C GLY A 205 14.16 6.49 -18.74
N MET A 206 13.28 6.21 -17.78
CA MET A 206 13.67 5.84 -16.42
C MET A 206 13.44 4.35 -16.20
N ASP A 207 14.33 3.71 -15.44
CA ASP A 207 14.21 2.28 -15.20
C ASP A 207 12.99 1.97 -14.35
N SER A 208 12.31 0.89 -14.73
CA SER A 208 11.15 0.35 -14.02
C SER A 208 11.16 -1.16 -14.18
N ALA A 209 10.74 -1.90 -13.15
CA ALA A 209 10.67 -3.35 -13.19
C ALA A 209 9.41 -3.87 -12.50
N LEU A 210 9.06 -5.12 -12.77
CA LEU A 210 7.89 -5.79 -12.23
C LEU A 210 8.29 -7.02 -11.40
N ALA A 211 8.05 -6.96 -10.10
CA ALA A 211 8.29 -8.05 -9.17
C ALA A 211 7.06 -8.96 -9.03
N LEU A 212 7.28 -10.27 -9.10
CA LEU A 212 6.24 -11.30 -9.09
C LEU A 212 6.41 -12.23 -7.89
N GLU A 213 5.57 -12.07 -6.85
CA GLU A 213 5.69 -12.82 -5.59
C GLU A 213 5.64 -14.33 -5.78
N PHE A 214 4.88 -14.84 -6.75
CA PHE A 214 4.65 -16.28 -6.94
C PHE A 214 5.73 -16.99 -7.78
N VAL A 215 6.67 -16.28 -8.39
CA VAL A 215 7.69 -16.89 -9.26
C VAL A 215 8.96 -17.23 -8.47
N PRO A 216 9.41 -18.50 -8.43
CA PRO A 216 10.62 -18.92 -7.72
C PRO A 216 11.90 -18.24 -8.21
N LEU A 217 12.83 -17.94 -7.29
CA LEU A 217 14.11 -17.28 -7.62
C LEU A 217 14.92 -18.01 -8.70
N SER A 218 14.87 -19.36 -8.72
CA SER A 218 15.52 -20.19 -9.74
C SER A 218 15.04 -19.91 -11.17
N MET A 219 13.85 -19.35 -11.34
CA MET A 219 13.21 -19.09 -12.64
C MET A 219 13.57 -17.73 -13.25
N GLN A 220 14.48 -16.96 -12.64
CA GLN A 220 14.88 -15.63 -13.14
C GLN A 220 15.39 -15.67 -14.59
N SER A 221 16.16 -16.69 -14.97
CA SER A 221 16.65 -16.84 -16.36
C SER A 221 15.53 -17.05 -17.38
N THR A 222 14.45 -17.74 -16.98
CA THR A 222 13.24 -17.92 -17.79
C THR A 222 12.50 -16.59 -17.97
N LEU A 223 12.40 -15.80 -16.90
CA LEU A 223 11.83 -14.45 -16.95
C LEU A 223 12.61 -13.54 -17.90
N ASP A 224 13.94 -13.52 -17.79
CA ASP A 224 14.82 -12.71 -18.63
C ASP A 224 14.69 -13.10 -20.11
N ARG A 225 14.63 -14.42 -20.39
CA ARG A 225 14.41 -14.94 -21.74
C ARG A 225 13.04 -14.56 -22.28
N PHE A 226 11.98 -14.61 -21.47
CA PHE A 226 10.63 -14.23 -21.92
C PHE A 226 10.56 -12.78 -22.41
N ILE A 227 11.24 -11.86 -21.70
CA ILE A 227 11.30 -10.45 -22.10
C ILE A 227 12.18 -10.24 -23.34
N GLY A 228 13.37 -10.87 -23.37
CA GLY A 228 14.38 -10.67 -24.43
C GLY A 228 14.22 -11.50 -25.69
N SER A 229 13.33 -12.50 -25.73
CA SER A 229 13.21 -13.44 -26.87
C SER A 229 11.83 -13.46 -27.54
N SER A 230 11.75 -14.18 -28.65
CA SER A 230 10.50 -14.47 -29.37
C SER A 230 9.60 -15.49 -28.66
N MET A 231 9.94 -15.94 -27.44
CA MET A 231 9.16 -16.91 -26.66
C MET A 231 7.72 -16.44 -26.48
N THR A 232 6.75 -17.26 -26.87
CA THR A 232 5.33 -16.94 -26.74
C THR A 232 4.89 -16.95 -25.28
N THR A 233 3.77 -16.30 -24.96
CA THR A 233 3.24 -16.30 -23.59
C THR A 233 2.85 -17.72 -23.14
N GLU A 234 2.36 -18.54 -24.08
CA GLU A 234 1.97 -19.92 -23.84
C GLU A 234 3.18 -20.81 -23.52
N GLU A 235 4.26 -20.71 -24.31
CA GLU A 235 5.51 -21.43 -24.01
C GLU A 235 6.08 -21.00 -22.65
N PHE A 236 5.98 -19.72 -22.32
CA PHE A 236 6.45 -19.17 -21.05
C PHE A 236 5.68 -19.75 -19.86
N ILE A 237 4.36 -19.82 -19.97
CA ILE A 237 3.50 -20.44 -18.95
C ILE A 237 3.82 -21.93 -18.84
N ASP A 238 3.94 -22.64 -19.96
CA ASP A 238 4.27 -24.06 -19.95
C ASP A 238 5.58 -24.31 -19.20
N GLU A 239 6.60 -23.49 -19.44
CA GLU A 239 7.88 -23.60 -18.73
C GLU A 239 7.78 -23.32 -17.23
N LEU A 240 7.06 -22.28 -16.82
CA LEU A 240 6.83 -21.99 -15.39
C LEU A 240 6.04 -23.11 -14.69
N THR A 241 5.23 -23.88 -15.41
CA THR A 241 4.46 -25.00 -14.85
C THR A 241 5.22 -26.33 -14.80
N LYS A 242 6.37 -26.48 -15.47
CA LYS A 242 7.08 -27.78 -15.60
C LYS A 242 7.36 -28.47 -14.27
N ASP A 243 7.74 -27.69 -13.26
CA ASP A 243 8.13 -28.21 -11.94
C ASP A 243 6.95 -28.26 -10.96
N ASN A 244 5.71 -28.02 -11.42
CA ASN A 244 4.49 -27.92 -10.60
C ASN A 244 4.64 -26.93 -9.42
N SER A 245 5.55 -25.97 -9.51
CA SER A 245 5.80 -24.97 -8.46
C SER A 245 4.71 -23.90 -8.42
N ILE A 246 4.06 -23.63 -9.55
CA ILE A 246 3.01 -22.63 -9.73
C ILE A 246 1.82 -23.29 -10.44
N SER A 247 0.61 -23.02 -9.95
CA SER A 247 -0.60 -23.48 -10.62
C SER A 247 -0.75 -22.82 -12.00
N ARG A 248 -1.09 -23.63 -13.01
CA ARG A 248 -1.38 -23.10 -14.36
C ARG A 248 -2.52 -22.10 -14.32
N ASP A 249 -3.56 -22.35 -13.54
CA ASP A 249 -4.74 -21.47 -13.46
C ASP A 249 -4.34 -20.08 -12.96
N THR A 250 -3.49 -20.02 -11.93
CA THR A 250 -2.92 -18.76 -11.45
C THR A 250 -2.17 -18.02 -12.56
N LEU A 251 -1.32 -18.71 -13.32
CA LEU A 251 -0.58 -18.08 -14.42
C LEU A 251 -1.49 -17.60 -15.54
N MET A 252 -2.55 -18.35 -15.86
CA MET A 252 -3.52 -17.97 -16.88
C MET A 252 -4.28 -16.69 -16.50
N THR A 253 -4.68 -16.55 -15.23
CA THR A 253 -5.29 -15.32 -14.73
C THR A 253 -4.35 -14.12 -14.84
N GLN A 254 -3.04 -14.33 -14.70
CA GLN A 254 -2.01 -13.27 -14.78
C GLN A 254 -1.48 -13.01 -16.20
N VAL A 255 -2.01 -13.66 -17.25
CA VAL A 255 -1.63 -13.42 -18.66
C VAL A 255 -1.62 -11.95 -19.07
N PRO A 256 -2.63 -11.11 -18.70
CA PRO A 256 -2.61 -9.69 -19.04
C PRO A 256 -1.34 -8.97 -18.55
N ILE A 257 -0.88 -9.30 -17.35
CA ILE A 257 0.33 -8.74 -16.74
C ILE A 257 1.59 -9.16 -17.51
N PHE A 258 1.71 -10.43 -17.90
CA PHE A 258 2.86 -10.90 -18.68
C PHE A 258 2.91 -10.26 -20.07
N LYS A 259 1.76 -10.17 -20.75
CA LYS A 259 1.65 -9.49 -22.05
C LYS A 259 2.01 -8.01 -21.92
N PHE A 260 1.53 -7.36 -20.87
CA PHE A 260 1.88 -5.97 -20.57
C PHE A 260 3.39 -5.80 -20.38
N ALA A 261 4.01 -6.60 -19.50
CA ALA A 261 5.44 -6.53 -19.23
C ALA A 261 6.27 -6.75 -20.50
N LYS A 262 5.92 -7.75 -21.32
CA LYS A 262 6.59 -8.01 -22.61
C LYS A 262 6.44 -6.84 -23.59
N SER A 263 5.23 -6.26 -23.70
CA SER A 263 4.97 -5.13 -24.60
C SER A 263 5.74 -3.86 -24.21
N LYS A 264 6.00 -3.69 -22.91
CA LYS A 264 6.74 -2.56 -22.34
C LYS A 264 8.22 -2.85 -22.14
N GLN A 265 8.67 -4.07 -22.45
CA GLN A 265 10.03 -4.54 -22.18
C GLN A 265 10.43 -4.31 -20.71
N LEU A 266 9.47 -4.52 -19.79
CA LEU A 266 9.72 -4.38 -18.35
C LEU A 266 10.46 -5.61 -17.86
N PRO A 267 11.65 -5.45 -17.25
CA PRO A 267 12.30 -6.53 -16.53
C PRO A 267 11.37 -7.13 -15.48
N LEU A 268 11.35 -8.45 -15.40
CA LEU A 268 10.58 -9.19 -14.42
C LEU A 268 11.52 -9.67 -13.31
N ILE A 269 11.08 -9.63 -12.05
CA ILE A 269 11.87 -10.06 -10.89
C ILE A 269 11.17 -11.23 -10.21
N ALA A 270 11.83 -12.39 -10.19
CA ALA A 270 11.39 -13.54 -9.41
C ALA A 270 11.58 -13.27 -7.91
N CYS A 271 10.57 -13.58 -7.10
CA CYS A 271 10.53 -13.18 -5.69
C CYS A 271 10.17 -14.31 -4.70
N SER A 272 9.69 -15.46 -5.17
CA SER A 272 9.32 -16.58 -4.31
C SER A 272 10.54 -17.41 -3.92
N PRO A 273 10.60 -17.97 -2.69
CA PRO A 273 11.45 -19.11 -2.40
C PRO A 273 11.12 -20.33 -3.30
N GLU A 274 12.04 -21.29 -3.37
CA GLU A 274 11.78 -22.55 -4.07
C GLU A 274 10.62 -23.33 -3.44
N ALA A 275 9.80 -23.98 -4.26
CA ALA A 275 8.60 -24.69 -3.79
C ALA A 275 8.92 -25.80 -2.77
N SER A 276 10.06 -26.49 -2.93
CA SER A 276 10.55 -27.50 -1.97
C SER A 276 10.91 -26.91 -0.61
N ASP A 277 11.54 -25.73 -0.58
CA ASP A 277 11.86 -25.03 0.66
C ASP A 277 10.57 -24.56 1.35
N VAL A 278 9.61 -23.99 0.60
CA VAL A 278 8.28 -23.60 1.12
C VAL A 278 7.57 -24.81 1.76
N GLN A 279 7.54 -25.95 1.07
CA GLN A 279 6.96 -27.19 1.61
C GLN A 279 7.68 -27.66 2.87
N THR A 280 9.02 -27.60 2.89
CA THR A 280 9.83 -27.95 4.06
C THR A 280 9.49 -27.06 5.25
N VAL A 281 9.39 -25.73 5.06
CA VAL A 281 8.96 -24.81 6.12
C VAL A 281 7.56 -25.16 6.61
N ARG A 282 6.65 -25.49 5.70
CA ARG A 282 5.26 -25.78 6.04
C ARG A 282 5.10 -27.06 6.85
N ALA A 283 5.89 -28.09 6.52
CA ALA A 283 5.86 -29.38 7.18
C ALA A 283 6.67 -29.38 8.49
N GLU A 284 7.88 -28.82 8.47
CA GLU A 284 8.90 -29.04 9.50
C GLU A 284 9.39 -27.76 10.18
N GLY A 285 9.10 -26.58 9.62
CA GLY A 285 9.51 -25.27 10.14
C GLY A 285 10.78 -24.71 9.48
N LEU A 286 11.04 -23.42 9.72
CA LEU A 286 12.08 -22.64 9.01
C LEU A 286 13.51 -23.15 9.24
N GLN A 287 13.78 -23.74 10.41
CA GLN A 287 15.09 -24.24 10.78
C GLN A 287 15.57 -25.43 9.94
N ASN A 288 14.65 -26.11 9.25
CA ASN A 288 14.94 -27.27 8.41
C ASN A 288 15.23 -26.92 6.95
N VAL A 289 15.06 -25.64 6.56
CA VAL A 289 15.49 -25.16 5.24
C VAL A 289 17.02 -25.16 5.17
N ASN A 290 17.56 -25.57 4.01
CA ASN A 290 19.00 -25.55 3.77
C ASN A 290 19.58 -24.15 4.11
N PRO A 291 20.64 -24.06 4.96
CA PRO A 291 21.21 -22.78 5.37
C PRO A 291 21.63 -21.87 4.22
N GLU A 292 22.14 -22.43 3.12
CA GLU A 292 22.56 -21.68 1.94
C GLU A 292 21.35 -21.07 1.21
N ASN A 293 20.26 -21.83 1.07
CA ASN A 293 19.03 -21.31 0.47
C ASN A 293 18.40 -20.24 1.37
N ARG A 294 18.36 -20.47 2.69
CA ARG A 294 17.86 -19.48 3.65
C ARG A 294 18.62 -18.17 3.58
N ALA A 295 19.95 -18.20 3.40
CA ALA A 295 20.78 -17.00 3.21
C ALA A 295 20.48 -16.26 1.90
N LYS A 296 19.98 -16.95 0.85
CA LYS A 296 19.53 -16.31 -0.39
C LYS A 296 18.23 -15.52 -0.17
N TYR A 297 17.32 -16.07 0.64
CA TYR A 297 15.99 -15.53 0.93
C TYR A 297 15.99 -14.42 1.98
N VAL A 298 16.84 -14.53 3.00
CA VAL A 298 16.91 -13.59 4.13
C VAL A 298 18.30 -12.97 4.17
N ILE A 299 18.47 -11.84 3.49
CA ILE A 299 19.77 -11.14 3.43
C ILE A 299 20.12 -10.49 4.77
N ASP A 300 19.10 -10.00 5.48
CA ASP A 300 19.26 -9.29 6.75
C ASP A 300 18.69 -10.11 7.90
N ALA A 301 19.50 -11.04 8.41
CA ALA A 301 19.12 -11.94 9.49
C ALA A 301 18.96 -11.21 10.84
N GLU A 302 19.79 -10.22 11.14
CA GLU A 302 19.71 -9.45 12.40
C GLU A 302 18.45 -8.59 12.44
N GLY A 303 18.21 -7.84 11.36
CA GLY A 303 17.02 -7.04 11.20
C GLY A 303 15.76 -7.90 11.12
N PHE A 304 15.83 -9.12 10.57
CA PHE A 304 14.74 -10.08 10.62
C PHE A 304 14.36 -10.44 12.07
N ILE A 305 15.35 -10.76 12.91
CA ILE A 305 15.11 -11.05 14.34
C ILE A 305 14.51 -9.83 15.04
N ALA A 306 15.09 -8.64 14.85
CA ALA A 306 14.59 -7.40 15.43
C ALA A 306 13.14 -7.12 15.00
N TRP A 307 12.82 -7.33 13.72
CA TRP A 307 11.48 -7.15 13.16
C TRP A 307 10.46 -8.05 13.86
N THR A 308 10.79 -9.32 14.13
CA THR A 308 9.87 -10.24 14.83
C THR A 308 9.60 -9.87 16.29
N GLN A 309 10.46 -9.05 16.91
CA GLN A 309 10.31 -8.60 18.29
C GLN A 309 9.48 -7.31 18.41
N ASP A 310 9.33 -6.56 17.32
CA ASP A 310 8.56 -5.32 17.31
C ASP A 310 7.08 -5.61 17.64
N PRO A 311 6.49 -4.96 18.67
CA PRO A 311 5.07 -5.08 18.99
C PRO A 311 4.13 -4.79 17.81
N LYS A 312 4.49 -3.88 16.89
CA LYS A 312 3.73 -3.57 15.66
C LYS A 312 3.61 -4.82 14.78
N ASN A 313 4.71 -5.54 14.59
CA ASN A 313 4.77 -6.74 13.76
C ASN A 313 4.12 -7.95 14.41
N ARG A 314 4.22 -8.06 15.75
CA ARG A 314 3.45 -9.04 16.51
C ARG A 314 1.95 -8.81 16.35
N MET A 315 1.50 -7.56 16.41
CA MET A 315 0.10 -7.20 16.18
C MET A 315 -0.32 -7.57 14.74
N TYR A 316 0.47 -7.21 13.73
CA TYR A 316 0.23 -7.61 12.34
C TYR A 316 0.07 -9.13 12.23
N THR A 317 0.98 -9.90 12.84
CA THR A 317 0.95 -11.36 12.79
C THR A 317 -0.34 -11.93 13.42
N GLU A 318 -0.67 -11.51 14.64
CA GLU A 318 -1.80 -12.05 15.39
C GLU A 318 -3.17 -11.58 14.87
N LYS A 319 -3.23 -10.35 14.33
CA LYS A 319 -4.48 -9.70 13.89
C LYS A 319 -4.71 -9.77 12.39
N SER A 320 -3.66 -9.91 11.60
CA SER A 320 -3.73 -10.04 10.14
C SER A 320 -3.34 -11.44 9.70
N LEU A 321 -2.03 -11.72 9.66
CA LEU A 321 -1.49 -12.85 8.92
C LEU A 321 -2.10 -14.20 9.34
N LEU A 322 -2.12 -14.50 10.65
CA LEU A 322 -2.64 -15.78 11.16
C LEU A 322 -4.16 -15.96 10.94
N LYS A 323 -4.89 -14.94 10.48
CA LYS A 323 -6.31 -15.06 10.13
C LYS A 323 -6.52 -15.73 8.77
N ASP A 324 -5.51 -15.71 7.90
CA ASP A 324 -5.57 -16.39 6.61
C ASP A 324 -5.09 -17.84 6.68
N PHE A 325 -4.76 -18.34 7.88
CA PHE A 325 -4.32 -19.73 8.05
C PHE A 325 -5.44 -20.69 7.65
N LYS A 326 -5.21 -21.41 6.55
CA LYS A 326 -6.02 -22.54 6.09
C LYS A 326 -5.14 -23.79 6.20
N PRO A 327 -5.47 -24.76 7.08
CA PRO A 327 -4.68 -25.97 7.21
C PRO A 327 -4.73 -26.77 5.91
N ILE A 328 -3.56 -27.10 5.36
CA ILE A 328 -3.46 -27.94 4.15
C ILE A 328 -3.37 -29.43 4.48
N SER A 329 -3.05 -29.77 5.73
CA SER A 329 -3.00 -31.14 6.25
C SER A 329 -3.30 -31.16 7.75
N GLU A 330 -3.57 -32.33 8.33
CA GLU A 330 -3.81 -32.47 9.78
C GLU A 330 -2.60 -32.12 10.64
N ARG A 331 -1.39 -32.26 10.09
CA ARG A 331 -0.13 -31.91 10.77
C ARG A 331 0.20 -30.42 10.65
N ASP A 332 -0.60 -29.69 9.88
CA ASP A 332 -0.33 -28.31 9.56
C ASP A 332 -0.63 -27.40 10.75
N ALA A 333 0.34 -26.55 11.11
CA ALA A 333 0.29 -25.72 12.30
C ALA A 333 0.35 -24.22 11.95
N PRO A 334 -0.34 -23.35 12.70
CA PRO A 334 -0.24 -21.90 12.49
C PRO A 334 1.19 -21.34 12.59
N GLY A 335 2.06 -21.98 13.38
CA GLY A 335 3.47 -21.60 13.47
C GLY A 335 4.25 -21.84 12.18
N ASN A 336 3.99 -22.97 11.51
CA ASN A 336 4.63 -23.29 10.23
C ASN A 336 4.04 -22.42 9.10
N PHE A 337 2.74 -22.11 9.14
CA PHE A 337 2.13 -21.13 8.23
C PHE A 337 2.81 -19.78 8.33
N PHE A 338 2.98 -19.30 9.57
CA PHE A 338 3.65 -18.04 9.83
C PHE A 338 5.08 -18.09 9.29
N ALA A 339 5.85 -19.13 9.61
CA ALA A 339 7.20 -19.29 9.10
C ALA A 339 7.27 -19.26 7.57
N GLU A 340 6.34 -19.92 6.88
CA GLU A 340 6.24 -19.93 5.42
C GLU A 340 6.00 -18.53 4.87
N LYS A 341 4.98 -17.83 5.40
CA LYS A 341 4.63 -16.49 4.96
C LYS A 341 5.75 -15.48 5.17
N ILE A 342 6.38 -15.55 6.33
CA ILE A 342 7.53 -14.71 6.65
C ILE A 342 8.71 -14.98 5.71
N LEU A 343 9.00 -16.24 5.39
CA LEU A 343 10.07 -16.58 4.45
C LEU A 343 9.79 -15.98 3.06
N ARG A 344 8.54 -16.10 2.56
CA ARG A 344 8.13 -15.49 1.28
C ARG A 344 8.29 -13.97 1.31
N HIS A 345 7.84 -13.31 2.38
CA HIS A 345 7.94 -11.85 2.52
C HIS A 345 9.39 -11.37 2.54
N GLU A 346 10.28 -12.08 3.25
CA GLU A 346 11.72 -11.79 3.26
C GLU A 346 12.38 -12.05 1.91
N ALA A 347 12.03 -13.15 1.23
CA ALA A 347 12.56 -13.48 -0.09
C ALA A 347 12.21 -12.41 -1.13
N MET A 348 10.95 -11.98 -1.16
CA MET A 348 10.49 -10.92 -2.06
C MET A 348 11.18 -9.58 -1.76
N ALA A 349 11.23 -9.18 -0.49
CA ALA A 349 11.92 -7.95 -0.10
C ALA A 349 13.42 -8.01 -0.47
N SER A 350 14.06 -9.15 -0.25
CA SER A 350 15.47 -9.40 -0.59
C SER A 350 15.74 -9.36 -2.09
N ALA A 351 14.87 -9.97 -2.90
CA ALA A 351 15.00 -9.96 -4.36
C ALA A 351 14.87 -8.55 -4.93
N ILE A 352 13.85 -7.80 -4.49
CA ILE A 352 13.63 -6.41 -4.90
C ILE A 352 14.79 -5.51 -4.44
N ALA A 353 15.25 -5.66 -3.19
CA ALA A 353 16.37 -4.89 -2.67
C ALA A 353 17.65 -5.15 -3.49
N LYS A 354 18.00 -6.42 -3.76
CA LYS A 354 19.15 -6.78 -4.61
C LYS A 354 19.07 -6.12 -5.98
N TYR A 355 17.90 -6.18 -6.63
CA TYR A 355 17.68 -5.55 -7.93
C TYR A 355 17.93 -4.04 -7.87
N THR A 356 17.27 -3.34 -6.94
CA THR A 356 17.39 -1.88 -6.81
C THR A 356 18.76 -1.39 -6.38
N THR A 357 19.51 -2.18 -5.61
CA THR A 357 20.87 -1.83 -5.16
C THR A 357 21.97 -2.23 -6.15
N SER A 358 21.62 -2.81 -7.30
CA SER A 358 22.62 -3.15 -8.31
C SER A 358 23.23 -1.86 -8.90
N PRO A 359 24.55 -1.79 -9.17
CA PRO A 359 25.23 -0.56 -9.60
C PRO A 359 24.61 0.11 -10.83
N ASP A 360 24.08 -0.69 -11.75
CA ASP A 360 23.44 -0.20 -12.97
C ASP A 360 22.08 0.47 -12.70
N GLN A 361 21.33 -0.05 -11.72
CA GLN A 361 19.97 0.39 -11.39
C GLN A 361 19.94 1.61 -10.47
N ILE A 362 20.92 1.78 -9.58
CA ILE A 362 20.93 2.91 -8.63
C ILE A 362 20.93 4.28 -9.34
N LYS A 363 21.52 4.37 -10.53
CA LYS A 363 21.70 5.64 -11.25
C LYS A 363 20.41 6.20 -11.85
N SER A 364 19.35 5.39 -11.95
CA SER A 364 18.14 5.72 -12.71
C SER A 364 16.91 6.01 -11.84
N ASN A 365 17.05 6.00 -10.51
CA ASN A 365 15.94 6.09 -9.55
C ASN A 365 14.81 5.10 -9.92
N PRO A 366 15.05 3.79 -9.76
CA PRO A 366 14.18 2.77 -10.31
C PRO A 366 12.82 2.75 -9.61
N LEU A 367 11.76 2.55 -10.40
CA LEU A 367 10.43 2.26 -9.88
C LEU A 367 10.14 0.77 -9.96
N ILE A 368 9.91 0.13 -8.82
CA ILE A 368 9.52 -1.28 -8.78
C ILE A 368 8.02 -1.38 -8.54
N LEU A 369 7.33 -1.96 -9.51
CA LEU A 369 5.95 -2.38 -9.39
C LEU A 369 5.96 -3.81 -8.88
N ALA A 370 5.22 -4.11 -7.81
CA ALA A 370 5.23 -5.43 -7.18
C ALA A 370 3.81 -5.99 -7.11
N ILE A 371 3.63 -7.22 -7.58
CA ILE A 371 2.36 -7.94 -7.50
C ILE A 371 2.50 -9.01 -6.41
N ALA A 372 1.58 -8.97 -5.44
CA ALA A 372 1.50 -9.94 -4.35
C ALA A 372 0.03 -10.15 -3.92
N PRO A 373 -0.29 -11.21 -3.17
CA PRO A 373 -1.63 -11.40 -2.63
C PRO A 373 -2.05 -10.24 -1.70
N ILE A 374 -3.34 -9.89 -1.68
CA ILE A 374 -3.89 -8.86 -0.76
C ILE A 374 -3.48 -9.12 0.70
N ALA A 375 -3.53 -10.38 1.13
CA ALA A 375 -3.15 -10.80 2.48
C ALA A 375 -1.70 -10.43 2.85
N ASP A 376 -0.81 -10.38 1.85
CA ASP A 376 0.61 -10.07 2.02
C ASP A 376 0.88 -8.57 1.87
N VAL A 377 0.04 -7.80 1.18
CA VAL A 377 0.25 -6.34 1.02
C VAL A 377 -0.40 -5.54 2.16
N ARG A 378 -1.54 -6.01 2.70
CA ARG A 378 -2.32 -5.26 3.67
C ARG A 378 -1.58 -5.01 4.99
N TYR A 379 -1.90 -3.89 5.66
CA TYR A 379 -1.41 -3.52 6.99
C TYR A 379 0.11 -3.37 7.13
N LEU A 380 0.83 -3.07 6.03
CA LEU A 380 2.27 -2.72 6.01
C LEU A 380 3.19 -3.70 6.77
N GLY A 381 2.76 -4.95 6.95
CA GLY A 381 3.52 -5.96 7.69
C GLY A 381 4.08 -7.08 6.81
N GLY A 382 3.87 -7.00 5.50
CA GLY A 382 4.36 -7.95 4.51
C GLY A 382 5.70 -7.54 3.87
N PRO A 383 5.96 -7.92 2.61
CA PRO A 383 7.22 -7.59 1.95
C PRO A 383 7.44 -6.07 1.85
N ASN A 384 6.35 -5.32 1.64
CA ASN A 384 6.31 -3.86 1.64
C ASN A 384 6.85 -3.22 2.94
N GLY A 385 6.52 -3.76 4.11
CA GLY A 385 7.02 -3.24 5.39
C GLY A 385 8.47 -3.61 5.71
N ARG A 386 9.02 -4.61 5.01
CA ARG A 386 10.40 -5.11 5.23
C ARG A 386 11.39 -4.44 4.31
N LEU A 387 10.96 -4.10 3.10
CA LEU A 387 11.83 -3.66 2.03
C LEU A 387 12.76 -2.49 2.41
N PRO A 388 12.29 -1.41 3.08
CA PRO A 388 13.19 -0.31 3.43
C PRO A 388 14.36 -0.72 4.33
N ARG A 389 14.11 -1.63 5.28
CA ARG A 389 15.15 -2.21 6.14
C ARG A 389 16.15 -3.01 5.31
N VAL A 390 15.67 -3.90 4.45
CA VAL A 390 16.55 -4.77 3.65
C VAL A 390 17.41 -3.95 2.68
N CYS A 391 16.84 -2.91 2.06
CA CYS A 391 17.59 -1.96 1.23
C CYS A 391 18.74 -1.30 2.01
N LYS A 392 18.49 -0.81 3.24
CA LYS A 392 19.52 -0.21 4.09
C LYS A 392 20.61 -1.21 4.48
N THR A 393 20.26 -2.47 4.73
CA THR A 393 21.23 -3.50 5.08
C THR A 393 22.18 -3.82 3.92
N ILE A 394 21.70 -3.81 2.67
CA ILE A 394 22.57 -3.97 1.50
C ILE A 394 23.38 -2.70 1.23
N LYS A 395 22.75 -1.53 1.34
CA LYS A 395 23.34 -0.24 1.03
C LYS A 395 22.85 0.85 1.99
N ASN A 396 23.66 1.16 3.00
CA ASN A 396 23.27 2.03 4.12
C ASN A 396 23.05 3.50 3.72
N ASP A 397 23.64 3.96 2.61
CA ASP A 397 23.48 5.32 2.07
C ASP A 397 22.22 5.48 1.19
N LEU A 398 21.48 4.39 0.92
CA LEU A 398 20.29 4.46 0.09
C LEU A 398 19.14 5.16 0.82
N LYS A 399 18.61 6.23 0.21
CA LYS A 399 17.45 6.98 0.69
C LYS A 399 16.16 6.26 0.34
N VAL A 400 15.90 5.19 1.08
CA VAL A 400 14.64 4.44 1.04
C VAL A 400 14.14 4.28 2.47
N ASP A 401 12.96 4.81 2.75
CA ASP A 401 12.24 4.65 4.02
C ASP A 401 10.84 4.06 3.77
N GLU A 402 9.99 4.05 4.81
CA GLU A 402 8.62 3.53 4.68
C GLU A 402 7.76 4.36 3.72
N GLU A 403 8.08 5.64 3.51
CA GLU A 403 7.31 6.52 2.63
C GLU A 403 7.60 6.23 1.16
N ALA A 404 8.81 5.79 0.82
CA ALA A 404 9.16 5.33 -0.53
C ALA A 404 8.30 4.14 -1.02
N VAL A 405 7.61 3.45 -0.12
CA VAL A 405 6.77 2.27 -0.43
C VAL A 405 5.31 2.66 -0.44
N THR A 406 4.64 2.51 -1.58
CA THR A 406 3.21 2.71 -1.74
C THR A 406 2.48 1.36 -1.81
N THR A 407 1.30 1.27 -1.21
CA THR A 407 0.44 0.09 -1.22
C THR A 407 -0.92 0.40 -1.83
N ILE A 408 -1.35 -0.46 -2.75
CA ILE A 408 -2.65 -0.39 -3.42
C ILE A 408 -3.30 -1.77 -3.27
N LEU A 409 -4.54 -1.84 -2.78
CA LEU A 409 -5.32 -3.09 -2.83
C LEU A 409 -6.32 -3.00 -3.97
N LEU A 410 -6.34 -4.02 -4.82
CA LEU A 410 -7.24 -4.14 -5.96
C LEU A 410 -8.47 -4.96 -5.56
N ASN A 411 -9.65 -4.43 -5.84
CA ASN A 411 -10.96 -4.99 -5.51
C ASN A 411 -11.10 -5.61 -4.10
N PRO A 412 -10.55 -5.01 -3.03
CA PRO A 412 -10.53 -5.65 -1.73
C PRO A 412 -11.95 -5.86 -1.18
N SER A 413 -12.22 -7.07 -0.70
CA SER A 413 -13.47 -7.41 -0.02
C SER A 413 -13.40 -7.12 1.49
N ALA A 414 -14.57 -7.16 2.13
CA ALA A 414 -14.64 -7.07 3.59
C ALA A 414 -13.92 -8.24 4.28
N GLU A 415 -13.97 -9.44 3.69
CA GLU A 415 -13.31 -10.63 4.23
C GLU A 415 -11.79 -10.54 4.10
N GLU A 416 -11.27 -10.10 2.95
CA GLU A 416 -9.84 -9.92 2.71
C GLU A 416 -9.24 -8.77 3.51
N THR A 417 -10.07 -7.84 3.98
CA THR A 417 -9.64 -6.83 4.96
C THR A 417 -9.81 -7.31 6.40
N LEU A 418 -10.28 -8.54 6.63
CA LEU A 418 -10.54 -9.16 7.93
C LEU A 418 -11.65 -8.50 8.74
N SER A 419 -12.62 -7.93 8.04
CA SER A 419 -13.87 -7.50 8.65
C SER A 419 -14.82 -8.70 8.79
N LYS A 420 -15.48 -8.79 9.94
CA LYS A 420 -16.61 -9.72 10.14
C LYS A 420 -17.94 -9.10 9.73
N SER A 421 -17.93 -7.81 9.36
CA SER A 421 -19.12 -7.08 8.93
C SER A 421 -19.10 -6.96 7.41
N LYS A 422 -20.18 -6.43 6.84
CA LYS A 422 -20.23 -6.07 5.41
C LYS A 422 -19.29 -4.92 5.01
N TYR A 423 -18.80 -4.15 5.99
CA TYR A 423 -17.91 -3.02 5.75
C TYR A 423 -16.47 -3.50 5.70
N MET A 424 -15.66 -2.96 4.80
CA MET A 424 -14.21 -3.18 4.83
C MET A 424 -13.61 -2.70 6.15
N ARG A 425 -12.49 -3.31 6.53
CA ARG A 425 -11.72 -2.87 7.69
C ARG A 425 -10.52 -2.08 7.21
N LEU A 426 -10.42 -0.82 7.63
CA LEU A 426 -9.36 0.09 7.19
C LEU A 426 -8.10 0.04 8.04
N GLU A 427 -8.11 -0.71 9.14
CA GLU A 427 -7.06 -0.63 10.17
C GLU A 427 -6.99 -1.84 11.11
N ILE A 428 -5.79 -2.07 11.66
CA ILE A 428 -5.57 -2.91 12.85
C ILE A 428 -4.97 -2.06 13.97
N GLY A 429 -5.10 -2.51 15.23
CA GLY A 429 -4.57 -1.79 16.39
C GLY A 429 -5.51 -0.79 17.05
N THR A 430 -6.82 -0.92 16.85
CA THR A 430 -7.84 0.02 17.37
C THR A 430 -8.06 -0.02 18.89
N LYS A 431 -7.40 -0.92 19.62
CA LYS A 431 -7.52 -0.95 21.07
C LYS A 431 -6.69 0.19 21.69
N PRO A 432 -7.13 0.82 22.79
CA PRO A 432 -6.41 1.94 23.40
C PRO A 432 -4.93 1.65 23.71
N ASP A 433 -4.60 0.43 24.13
CA ASP A 433 -3.23 -0.04 24.42
C ASP A 433 -2.37 -0.28 23.16
N LEU A 434 -3.02 -0.45 22.00
CA LEU A 434 -2.37 -0.74 20.72
C LEU A 434 -2.41 0.44 19.74
N LEU A 435 -2.98 1.58 20.12
CA LEU A 435 -3.19 2.72 19.23
C LEU A 435 -1.89 3.27 18.65
N LYS A 436 -0.80 3.24 19.42
CA LYS A 436 0.55 3.61 18.96
C LYS A 436 1.12 2.70 17.85
N TYR A 437 0.55 1.52 17.67
CA TYR A 437 0.92 0.55 16.63
C TYR A 437 -0.13 0.46 15.53
N GLN A 438 -1.17 1.30 15.58
CA GLN A 438 -2.23 1.30 14.60
C GLN A 438 -1.65 1.41 13.20
N THR A 439 -2.13 0.55 12.31
CA THR A 439 -1.65 0.50 10.93
C THR A 439 -2.85 0.44 10.00
N LYS A 440 -2.87 1.33 9.00
CA LYS A 440 -3.90 1.36 7.96
C LYS A 440 -3.78 0.16 7.03
N VAL A 441 -4.90 -0.21 6.40
CA VAL A 441 -4.99 -1.41 5.55
C VAL A 441 -4.11 -1.32 4.30
N ALA A 442 -4.01 -0.14 3.69
CA ALA A 442 -3.13 0.21 2.58
C ALA A 442 -3.12 1.74 2.44
N ASP A 443 -2.42 2.29 1.45
CA ASP A 443 -2.52 3.71 1.10
C ASP A 443 -3.73 3.98 0.21
N TYR A 444 -3.96 3.08 -0.75
CA TYR A 444 -5.03 3.22 -1.73
C TYR A 444 -5.85 1.94 -1.83
N LEU A 445 -7.15 2.11 -2.05
CA LEU A 445 -8.05 1.03 -2.47
C LEU A 445 -8.55 1.36 -3.87
N TRP A 446 -8.44 0.40 -4.79
CA TRP A 446 -8.82 0.56 -6.18
C TRP A 446 -9.79 -0.53 -6.59
N PHE A 447 -10.80 -0.18 -7.37
CA PHE A 447 -11.83 -1.12 -7.78
C PHE A 447 -12.03 -1.08 -9.30
N SER A 448 -12.27 -2.24 -9.93
CA SER A 448 -12.60 -2.38 -11.35
C SER A 448 -13.95 -1.74 -11.65
N SER A 449 -14.87 -1.86 -10.70
CA SER A 449 -16.21 -1.30 -10.72
C SER A 449 -16.53 -0.63 -9.40
N MET A 450 -17.55 0.22 -9.37
CA MET A 450 -17.88 0.91 -8.13
C MET A 450 -18.30 -0.09 -7.04
N PRO A 451 -17.61 -0.12 -5.88
CA PRO A 451 -18.00 -1.00 -4.78
C PRO A 451 -19.35 -0.57 -4.21
N LYS A 452 -20.06 -1.52 -3.59
CA LYS A 452 -21.34 -1.24 -2.94
C LYS A 452 -21.13 -0.19 -1.86
N VAL A 453 -21.93 0.88 -1.85
CA VAL A 453 -21.79 1.98 -0.87
C VAL A 453 -21.82 1.46 0.58
N ASN A 454 -22.59 0.40 0.83
CA ASN A 454 -22.69 -0.22 2.15
C ASN A 454 -21.49 -1.10 2.54
N SER A 455 -20.48 -1.29 1.69
CA SER A 455 -19.20 -1.93 2.02
C SER A 455 -18.09 -0.92 2.36
N LEU A 456 -18.28 0.36 2.01
CA LEU A 456 -17.31 1.42 2.28
C LEU A 456 -17.59 2.04 3.65
N PRO A 457 -16.76 1.81 4.68
CA PRO A 457 -16.90 2.51 5.96
C PRO A 457 -16.44 3.97 5.83
N ARG A 458 -17.02 4.85 6.66
CA ARG A 458 -16.46 6.19 6.95
C ARG A 458 -16.02 6.97 5.72
N LEU A 459 -16.90 7.05 4.73
CA LEU A 459 -16.68 7.89 3.55
C LEU A 459 -16.69 9.35 3.97
N MET A 460 -15.61 10.07 3.65
CA MET A 460 -15.60 11.53 3.71
C MET A 460 -16.05 12.09 2.35
N ASN A 461 -16.70 13.26 2.39
CA ASN A 461 -17.00 13.99 1.18
C ASN A 461 -15.67 14.45 0.55
N GLY A 462 -15.33 13.91 -0.62
CA GLY A 462 -14.23 14.41 -1.43
C GLY A 462 -14.60 15.78 -2.01
N SER A 463 -14.24 16.86 -1.31
CA SER A 463 -14.43 18.24 -1.76
C SER A 463 -13.55 18.63 -2.94
#